data_AF-A0A9E0A4P7-F1
#
_entry.id   AF-A0A9E0A4P7-F1
#
_cell.length_a   1.000
_cell.length_b   1.000
_cell.length_c   1.000
_cell.angle_alpha   90.00
_cell.angle_beta   90.00
_cell.angle_gamma   90.00
#
_symmetry.space_group_name_H-M   'P 1'
#
loop_
_entity.id
_entity.type
_entity.pdbx_description
1 polymer ?
#
loop_
_entity_poly.entity_id
_entity_poly.type
_entity_poly.pdbx_seq_one_letter_code
_entity_poly.pdbx_strand_id
1 'polypeptide(L)'
;KTKFKLVQADIGARGSRSVGISMTLGKIWTNVRKSLVGGGDRFEISCQNAVAGVRGTIYRMDVERDQSAVVKVYDGEVSVAGVSRTQQQAPAALGPPQPVAGPTVIEGPKPVSMEQWVYIVRSMQQIQITSDGRALKPRDFTEEEDMDDWVKWNKQRDKQFEQ
;
A
#
# COMPACT_ATOMS: atom_id res chain seq x y z
N LYS A 1 2.40 -13.91 13.36
CA LYS A 1 2.03 -14.58 12.09
C LYS A 1 1.66 -13.49 11.08
N THR A 2 2.37 -13.40 9.96
CA THR A 2 2.06 -12.45 8.87
C THR A 2 0.93 -13.00 8.01
N LYS A 3 0.01 -12.13 7.56
CA LYS A 3 -1.10 -12.45 6.66
C LYS A 3 -1.08 -11.48 5.49
N PHE A 4 -0.94 -12.01 4.29
CA PHE A 4 -0.97 -11.25 3.05
C PHE A 4 -1.63 -12.06 1.94
N LYS A 5 -2.02 -11.38 0.87
CA LYS A 5 -2.51 -11.96 -0.37
C LYS A 5 -1.69 -11.36 -1.52
N LEU A 6 -1.26 -12.21 -2.45
CA LEU A 6 -0.78 -11.75 -3.75
C LEU A 6 -2.02 -11.48 -4.61
N VAL A 7 -2.21 -10.23 -4.99
CA VAL A 7 -3.37 -9.78 -5.79
C VAL A 7 -3.04 -9.88 -7.27
N GLN A 8 -1.81 -9.54 -7.64
CA GLN A 8 -1.36 -9.50 -9.04
C GLN A 8 0.12 -9.82 -9.13
N ALA A 9 0.50 -10.62 -10.13
CA ALA A 9 1.90 -10.89 -10.50
C ALA A 9 1.96 -11.23 -11.99
N ASP A 10 2.01 -10.18 -12.82
CA ASP A 10 2.00 -10.31 -14.27
C ASP A 10 3.33 -9.86 -14.89
N ILE A 11 3.73 -10.56 -15.94
CA ILE A 11 4.80 -10.15 -16.85
C ILE A 11 4.15 -9.96 -18.22
N GLY A 12 3.94 -8.70 -18.61
CA GLY A 12 3.33 -8.34 -19.88
C GLY A 12 4.25 -8.64 -21.07
N ALA A 13 3.64 -8.88 -22.24
CA ALA A 13 4.33 -9.25 -23.48
C ALA A 13 5.38 -8.23 -23.97
N ARG A 14 5.36 -7.00 -23.47
CA ARG A 14 6.33 -5.92 -23.77
C ARG A 14 7.32 -5.64 -22.63
N GLY A 15 7.45 -6.55 -21.65
CA GLY A 15 8.38 -6.43 -20.54
C GLY A 15 7.88 -5.63 -19.33
N SER A 16 6.63 -5.15 -19.36
CA SER A 16 5.99 -4.47 -18.22
C SER A 16 5.65 -5.47 -17.11
N ARG A 17 6.07 -5.21 -15.89
CA ARG A 17 5.81 -6.05 -14.71
C ARG A 17 4.79 -5.38 -13.80
N SER A 18 3.78 -6.11 -13.38
CA SER A 18 2.78 -5.61 -12.42
C SER A 18 2.70 -6.54 -11.22
N VAL A 19 3.04 -6.01 -10.04
CA VAL A 19 2.99 -6.75 -8.78
C VAL A 19 2.11 -5.98 -7.80
N GLY A 20 1.06 -6.65 -7.33
CA GLY A 20 0.13 -6.12 -6.34
C GLY A 20 0.08 -7.06 -5.14
N ILE A 21 0.39 -6.54 -3.96
CA ILE A 21 0.31 -7.29 -2.70
C ILE A 21 -0.71 -6.60 -1.79
N SER A 22 -1.56 -7.38 -1.13
CA SER A 22 -2.47 -6.89 -0.09
C SER A 22 -2.06 -7.47 1.26
N MET A 23 -1.60 -6.60 2.17
CA MET A 23 -1.17 -6.97 3.51
C MET A 23 -2.26 -6.70 4.52
N THR A 24 -2.62 -7.74 5.27
CA THR A 24 -3.67 -7.67 6.31
C THR A 24 -3.07 -7.57 7.71
N LEU A 25 -1.91 -8.18 7.95
CA LEU A 25 -1.24 -8.17 9.25
C LEU A 25 0.24 -8.55 9.11
N GLY A 26 1.11 -7.88 9.84
CA GLY A 26 2.52 -8.23 9.98
C GLY A 26 3.44 -7.24 9.27
N LYS A 27 4.68 -7.66 9.03
CA LYS A 27 5.75 -6.82 8.48
C LYS A 27 6.15 -7.32 7.10
N ILE A 28 6.44 -6.39 6.18
CA ILE A 28 7.01 -6.68 4.87
C ILE A 28 8.19 -5.75 4.59
N TRP A 29 9.30 -6.33 4.14
CA TRP A 29 10.46 -5.61 3.63
C TRP A 29 10.44 -5.68 2.12
N THR A 30 10.62 -4.55 1.45
CA THR A 30 10.60 -4.47 0.00
C THR A 30 11.83 -3.73 -0.50
N ASN A 31 12.57 -4.39 -1.39
CA ASN A 31 13.63 -3.79 -2.18
C ASN A 31 13.24 -3.86 -3.66
N VAL A 32 12.71 -2.75 -4.20
CA VAL A 32 12.36 -2.64 -5.61
C VAL A 32 13.50 -1.98 -6.35
N ARG A 33 14.04 -2.63 -7.37
CA ARG A 33 15.04 -2.03 -8.27
C ARG A 33 14.36 -1.12 -9.30
N LYS A 34 15.01 -0.01 -9.65
CA LYS A 34 14.60 0.81 -10.80
C LYS A 34 14.77 -0.02 -12.07
N SER A 35 13.69 -0.27 -12.80
CA SER A 35 13.83 -0.85 -14.13
C SER A 35 14.27 0.23 -15.12
N LEU A 36 15.34 -0.07 -15.86
CA LEU A 36 15.89 0.76 -16.93
C LEU A 36 15.10 0.63 -18.25
N VAL A 37 14.12 -0.29 -18.31
CA VAL A 37 13.44 -0.70 -19.55
C VAL A 37 11.93 -0.46 -19.41
N GLY A 38 11.43 0.62 -20.01
CA GLY A 38 10.00 0.88 -20.21
C GLY A 38 9.23 1.36 -18.98
N GLY A 39 8.45 2.43 -19.12
CA GLY A 39 7.65 3.03 -18.03
C GLY A 39 6.43 2.23 -17.57
N GLY A 40 6.41 0.91 -17.79
CA GLY A 40 5.24 0.06 -17.53
C GLY A 40 5.26 -0.72 -16.21
N ASP A 41 6.37 -0.65 -15.45
CA ASP A 41 6.48 -1.41 -14.19
C ASP A 41 5.70 -0.75 -13.06
N ARG A 42 4.77 -1.52 -12.47
CA ARG A 42 3.93 -1.13 -11.33
C ARG A 42 4.18 -2.07 -10.17
N PHE A 43 4.53 -1.50 -9.03
CA PHE A 43 4.66 -2.25 -7.77
C PHE A 43 3.87 -1.54 -6.69
N GLU A 44 2.89 -2.25 -6.12
CA GLU A 44 1.97 -1.70 -5.14
C GLU A 44 1.79 -2.66 -3.97
N ILE A 45 1.95 -2.13 -2.76
CA ILE A 45 1.58 -2.80 -1.52
C ILE A 45 0.41 -2.05 -0.91
N SER A 46 -0.71 -2.73 -0.79
CA SER A 46 -1.93 -2.21 -0.18
C SER A 46 -2.11 -2.78 1.22
N CYS A 47 -2.63 -1.98 2.12
CA CYS A 47 -3.26 -2.41 3.35
C CYS A 47 -4.71 -1.93 3.35
N GLN A 48 -5.45 -2.18 4.44
CA GLN A 48 -6.86 -1.82 4.48
C GLN A 48 -7.13 -0.32 4.33
N ASN A 49 -6.19 0.52 4.77
CA ASN A 49 -6.39 1.96 4.87
C ASN A 49 -5.48 2.77 3.93
N ALA A 50 -4.50 2.13 3.28
CA ALA A 50 -3.56 2.82 2.40
C ALA A 50 -3.00 1.92 1.28
N VAL A 51 -2.53 2.56 0.22
CA VAL A 51 -1.77 1.94 -0.88
C VAL A 51 -0.43 2.64 -0.98
N ALA A 52 0.65 1.87 -0.94
CA ALA A 52 2.02 2.32 -1.18
C ALA A 52 2.44 1.93 -2.60
N GLY A 53 2.50 2.92 -3.49
CA GLY A 53 3.05 2.78 -4.83
C GLY A 53 4.52 3.18 -4.84
N VAL A 54 5.38 2.33 -5.42
CA VAL A 54 6.83 2.53 -5.36
C VAL A 54 7.48 2.41 -6.73
N ARG A 55 8.59 3.14 -6.87
CA ARG A 55 9.46 3.04 -8.04
C ARG A 55 10.91 3.12 -7.61
N GLY A 56 11.55 1.96 -7.50
CA GLY A 56 12.98 1.93 -7.17
C GLY A 56 13.25 2.37 -5.73
N THR A 57 12.75 1.60 -4.76
CA THR A 57 12.68 2.02 -3.37
C THR A 57 12.95 0.83 -2.45
N ILE A 58 13.73 1.08 -1.40
CA ILE A 58 13.90 0.20 -0.25
C ILE A 58 13.05 0.75 0.88
N TYR A 59 12.00 0.01 1.24
CA TYR A 59 11.08 0.43 2.28
C TYR A 59 10.47 -0.77 3.00
N ARG A 60 9.89 -0.51 4.16
CA ARG A 60 9.08 -1.50 4.88
C ARG A 60 7.69 -0.97 5.19
N MET A 61 6.75 -1.90 5.31
CA MET A 61 5.42 -1.62 5.82
C MET A 61 5.12 -2.59 6.96
N ASP A 62 4.67 -2.03 8.08
CA ASP A 62 4.26 -2.75 9.27
C ASP A 62 2.75 -2.52 9.44
N VAL A 63 1.93 -3.57 9.37
CA VAL A 63 0.47 -3.51 9.59
C VAL A 63 0.14 -4.22 10.89
N GLU A 64 -0.50 -3.48 11.79
CA GLU A 64 -0.87 -3.95 13.11
C GLU A 64 -2.27 -4.58 13.14
N ARG A 65 -2.63 -5.22 14.26
CA ARG A 65 -3.93 -5.92 14.41
C ARG A 65 -5.12 -4.98 14.39
N ASP A 66 -4.93 -3.74 14.81
CA ASP A 66 -5.94 -2.69 14.78
C ASP A 66 -6.08 -2.06 13.39
N GLN A 67 -5.39 -2.58 12.36
CA GLN A 67 -5.37 -2.09 10.99
C GLN A 67 -4.65 -0.74 10.83
N SER A 68 -3.97 -0.26 11.87
CA SER A 68 -2.99 0.80 11.71
C SER A 68 -1.79 0.29 10.92
N ALA A 69 -1.12 1.19 10.20
CA ALA A 69 0.04 0.85 9.41
C ALA A 69 1.14 1.89 9.58
N VAL A 70 2.39 1.45 9.59
CA VAL A 70 3.57 2.31 9.52
C VAL A 70 4.34 1.96 8.27
N VAL A 71 4.68 2.97 7.48
CA VAL A 71 5.54 2.82 6.31
C VAL A 71 6.83 3.59 6.58
N LYS A 72 7.98 2.91 6.46
CA LYS A 72 9.30 3.53 6.62
C LYS A 72 10.12 3.34 5.36
N VAL A 73 10.74 4.41 4.88
CA VAL A 73 11.51 4.43 3.63
C VAL A 73 12.98 4.60 3.97
N TYR A 74 13.82 3.68 3.50
CA TYR A 74 15.27 3.72 3.71
C TYR A 74 15.98 4.35 2.51
N ASP A 75 15.54 4.01 1.29
CA ASP A 75 16.07 4.57 0.07
C ASP A 75 14.98 4.76 -0.99
N GLY A 76 14.98 5.90 -1.69
CA GLY A 76 14.02 6.24 -2.73
C GLY A 76 12.80 7.01 -2.24
N GLU A 77 11.68 6.81 -2.91
CA GLU A 77 10.44 7.55 -2.68
C GLU A 77 9.22 6.63 -2.78
N VAL A 78 8.32 6.74 -1.81
CA VAL A 78 7.04 6.01 -1.78
C VAL A 78 5.89 7.00 -1.85
N SER A 79 4.97 6.77 -2.78
CA SER A 79 3.67 7.45 -2.79
C SER A 79 2.69 6.63 -1.96
N VAL A 80 2.25 7.18 -0.84
CA VAL A 80 1.26 6.56 0.04
C VAL A 80 -0.06 7.30 -0.14
N ALA A 81 -1.09 6.58 -0.55
CA ALA A 81 -2.43 7.13 -0.74
C ALA A 81 -3.45 6.43 0.17
N GLY A 82 -4.41 7.18 0.70
CA GLY A 82 -5.55 6.60 1.42
C GLY A 82 -6.49 5.84 0.49
N VAL A 83 -7.00 4.68 0.90
CA VAL A 83 -7.99 3.95 0.07
C VAL A 83 -9.41 4.43 0.31
N SER A 84 -10.12 4.74 -0.78
CA SER A 84 -11.58 4.88 -0.73
C SER A 84 -12.20 3.49 -0.83
N ARG A 85 -13.14 3.13 0.08
CA ARG A 85 -13.88 1.85 0.04
C ARG A 85 -14.59 1.58 -1.31
N THR A 86 -14.75 2.60 -2.15
CA THR A 86 -15.26 2.50 -3.52
C THR A 86 -14.33 1.79 -4.50
N GLN A 87 -13.04 1.63 -4.22
CA GLN A 87 -12.09 0.94 -5.11
C GLN A 87 -12.04 -0.59 -4.94
N GLN A 88 -12.82 -1.15 -4.01
CA GLN A 88 -13.09 -2.59 -3.92
C GLN A 88 -14.42 -2.95 -4.58
N GLN A 89 -14.68 -2.48 -5.80
CA GLN A 89 -15.79 -3.01 -6.58
C GLN A 89 -15.28 -4.16 -7.45
N ALA A 90 -15.54 -5.39 -6.98
CA ALA A 90 -15.68 -6.52 -7.89
C ALA A 90 -16.80 -6.18 -8.90
N PRO A 91 -16.67 -6.52 -10.19
CA PRO A 91 -17.71 -6.24 -11.17
C PRO A 91 -19.01 -6.92 -10.73
N ALA A 92 -20.05 -6.11 -10.48
CA ALA A 92 -21.36 -6.61 -10.14
C ALA A 92 -21.91 -7.40 -11.34
N ALA A 93 -22.21 -8.69 -11.12
CA ALA A 93 -22.95 -9.47 -12.10
C ALA A 93 -24.38 -8.91 -12.20
N LEU A 94 -24.76 -8.43 -13.39
CA LEU A 94 -26.09 -7.91 -13.68
C LEU A 94 -27.07 -9.10 -13.78
N GLY A 95 -27.93 -9.26 -12.77
CA GLY A 95 -29.11 -10.13 -12.85
C GLY A 95 -30.27 -9.47 -13.63
N PRO A 96 -31.27 -10.24 -14.08
CA PRO A 96 -32.42 -9.71 -14.81
C PRO A 96 -33.33 -8.82 -13.93
N PRO A 97 -34.00 -7.80 -14.49
CA PRO A 97 -34.69 -6.75 -13.74
C PRO A 97 -35.99 -7.23 -13.07
N GLN A 98 -36.22 -6.80 -11.82
CA GLN A 98 -37.48 -6.95 -11.09
C GLN A 98 -38.25 -5.61 -11.00
N PRO A 99 -39.59 -5.59 -11.06
CA PRO A 99 -40.39 -4.37 -10.89
C PRO A 99 -40.37 -3.85 -9.44
N VAL A 100 -40.16 -2.54 -9.25
CA VAL A 100 -40.00 -1.87 -7.94
C VAL A 100 -41.28 -1.09 -7.55
N ALA A 101 -41.74 -1.22 -6.29
CA ALA A 101 -42.86 -0.47 -5.71
C ALA A 101 -42.47 1.01 -5.39
N GLY A 102 -43.47 1.89 -5.33
CA GLY A 102 -43.31 3.36 -5.27
C GLY A 102 -42.53 3.94 -4.07
N PRO A 103 -42.10 5.21 -4.14
CA PRO A 103 -41.04 5.74 -3.28
C PRO A 103 -41.53 6.09 -1.87
N THR A 104 -40.83 5.61 -0.84
CA THR A 104 -40.92 6.14 0.53
C THR A 104 -39.72 7.07 0.74
N VAL A 105 -39.94 8.30 1.24
CA VAL A 105 -38.85 9.26 1.53
C VAL A 105 -38.15 8.83 2.81
N ILE A 106 -36.94 8.29 2.67
CA ILE A 106 -36.02 7.97 3.76
C ILE A 106 -35.00 9.11 3.81
N GLU A 107 -34.67 9.64 5.00
CA GLU A 107 -33.56 10.59 5.15
C GLU A 107 -32.30 9.99 4.53
N GLY A 108 -31.74 10.69 3.53
CA GLY A 108 -30.63 10.18 2.75
C GLY A 108 -29.44 9.81 3.65
N PRO A 109 -28.72 8.72 3.35
CA PRO A 109 -27.53 8.37 4.11
C PRO A 109 -26.55 9.54 4.10
N LYS A 110 -26.14 10.00 5.29
CA LYS A 110 -25.09 11.03 5.41
C LYS A 110 -23.85 10.55 4.65
N PRO A 111 -23.35 11.28 3.64
CA PRO A 111 -22.11 10.92 2.99
C PRO A 111 -20.97 11.05 4.01
N VAL A 112 -20.44 9.90 4.44
CA VAL A 112 -19.15 9.86 5.13
C VAL A 112 -18.07 10.17 4.11
N SER A 113 -17.64 11.43 4.07
CA SER A 113 -16.46 11.85 3.30
C SER A 113 -15.23 11.17 3.88
N MET A 114 -14.66 10.22 3.15
CA MET A 114 -13.30 9.76 3.38
C MET A 114 -12.40 10.71 2.60
N GLU A 115 -11.65 11.56 3.27
CA GLU A 115 -10.68 12.44 2.62
C GLU A 115 -9.64 11.57 1.88
N GLN A 116 -9.55 11.76 0.56
CA GLN A 116 -8.48 11.20 -0.25
C GLN A 116 -7.22 12.03 -0.02
N TRP A 117 -6.18 11.38 0.46
CA TRP A 117 -4.88 12.00 0.68
C TRP A 117 -3.81 11.20 -0.05
N VAL A 118 -2.75 11.90 -0.49
CA VAL A 118 -1.54 11.30 -1.05
C VAL A 118 -0.34 12.00 -0.41
N TYR A 119 0.55 11.22 0.20
CA TYR A 119 1.81 11.69 0.74
C TYR A 119 2.98 11.03 0.03
N ILE A 120 3.98 11.85 -0.28
CA ILE A 120 5.26 11.39 -0.78
C ILE A 120 6.20 11.24 0.41
N VAL A 121 6.64 10.01 0.68
CA VAL A 121 7.55 9.68 1.78
C VAL A 121 8.92 9.40 1.18
N ARG A 122 9.92 10.21 1.55
CA ARG A 122 11.28 10.14 1.00
C ARG A 122 12.20 9.28 1.86
N SER A 123 13.43 9.04 1.41
CA SER A 123 14.48 8.37 2.19
C SER A 123 14.58 8.93 3.61
N MET A 124 14.72 8.02 4.58
CA MET A 124 14.78 8.33 6.02
C MET A 124 13.52 9.01 6.57
N GLN A 125 12.38 8.85 5.89
CA GLN A 125 11.08 9.28 6.38
C GLN A 125 10.15 8.11 6.64
N GLN A 126 9.23 8.34 7.57
CA GLN A 126 8.15 7.43 7.87
C GLN A 126 6.82 8.15 7.93
N ILE A 127 5.77 7.41 7.60
CA ILE A 127 4.38 7.84 7.74
C ILE A 127 3.62 6.80 8.56
N GLN A 128 2.76 7.29 9.44
CA GLN A 128 1.85 6.46 10.22
C GLN A 128 0.43 6.69 9.73
N ILE A 129 -0.25 5.60 9.45
CA ILE A 129 -1.65 5.53 9.10
C ILE A 129 -2.38 4.94 10.29
N THR A 130 -3.33 5.68 10.83
CA THR A 130 -4.12 5.26 11.97
C THR A 130 -5.20 4.25 11.53
N SER A 131 -5.79 3.54 12.50
CA SER A 131 -6.83 2.54 12.26
C SER A 131 -8.11 3.13 11.65
N ASP A 132 -8.38 4.42 11.88
CA ASP A 132 -9.45 5.20 11.25
C ASP A 132 -9.12 5.67 9.81
N GLY A 133 -7.93 5.35 9.31
CA GLY A 133 -7.52 5.63 7.93
C GLY A 133 -6.99 7.04 7.69
N ARG A 134 -6.71 7.80 8.75
CA ARG A 134 -6.02 9.09 8.65
C ARG A 134 -4.51 8.86 8.58
N ALA A 135 -3.86 9.57 7.68
CA ALA A 135 -2.40 9.66 7.68
C ALA A 135 -1.93 10.80 8.57
N LEU A 136 -0.98 10.50 9.45
CA LEU A 136 -0.18 11.51 10.12
C LEU A 136 0.81 12.12 9.11
N LYS A 137 1.30 13.32 9.40
CA LYS A 137 2.33 13.94 8.55
C LYS A 137 3.60 13.07 8.54
N PRO A 138 4.24 12.89 7.37
CA PRO A 138 5.55 12.24 7.30
C PRO A 138 6.52 12.92 8.26
N ARG A 139 7.29 12.10 8.98
CA ARG A 139 8.36 12.57 9.86
C ARG A 139 9.65 11.84 9.53
N ASP A 140 10.76 12.48 9.84
CA ASP A 140 12.07 11.86 9.72
C ASP A 140 12.26 10.82 10.84
N PHE A 141 13.10 9.83 10.57
CA PHE A 141 13.60 8.88 11.56
C PHE A 141 15.08 8.62 11.29
N THR A 142 15.83 8.24 12.32
CA THR A 142 17.24 7.88 12.12
C THR A 142 17.42 6.37 11.99
N GLU A 143 18.52 5.95 11.37
CA GLU A 143 18.79 4.53 11.14
C GLU A 143 18.97 3.80 12.47
N GLU A 144 19.59 4.47 13.44
CA GLU A 144 19.89 3.96 14.78
C GLU A 144 18.62 3.68 15.59
N GLU A 145 17.62 4.54 15.49
CA GLU A 145 16.31 4.37 16.17
C GLU A 145 15.57 3.11 15.71
N ASP A 146 15.87 2.65 14.51
CA ASP A 146 15.11 1.61 13.82
C ASP A 146 15.94 0.35 13.52
N MET A 147 17.18 0.30 14.01
CA MET A 147 18.15 -0.77 13.72
C MET A 147 17.89 -2.04 14.54
N ASP A 148 16.76 -2.69 14.29
CA ASP A 148 16.47 -4.01 14.87
C ASP A 148 17.19 -5.16 14.11
N ASP A 149 17.21 -6.35 14.71
CA ASP A 149 17.91 -7.50 14.12
C ASP A 149 17.29 -7.97 12.79
N TRP A 150 15.99 -7.75 12.61
CA TRP A 150 15.28 -8.10 11.36
C TRP A 150 15.64 -7.12 10.24
N VAL A 151 15.78 -5.83 10.55
CA VAL A 151 16.27 -4.79 9.63
C VAL A 151 17.72 -5.08 9.24
N LYS A 152 18.59 -5.39 10.21
CA LYS A 152 20.00 -5.75 9.93
C LYS A 152 20.08 -6.94 8.98
N TRP A 153 19.29 -7.99 9.23
CA TRP A 153 19.25 -9.18 8.40
C TRP A 153 18.79 -8.86 6.96
N ASN A 154 17.75 -8.05 6.79
CA ASN A 154 17.28 -7.65 5.45
C ASN A 154 18.33 -6.82 4.71
N LYS A 155 18.95 -5.85 5.38
CA LYS A 155 20.04 -5.04 4.79
C LYS A 155 21.24 -5.88 4.38
N GLN A 156 21.62 -6.86 5.19
CA GLN A 156 22.69 -7.79 4.84
C GLN A 156 22.33 -8.63 3.62
N ARG A 157 21.07 -9.08 3.52
CA ARG A 157 20.58 -9.82 2.36
C ARG A 157 20.56 -8.95 1.11
N ASP A 158 20.09 -7.72 1.20
CA ASP A 158 20.05 -6.79 0.06
C ASP A 158 21.45 -6.56 -0.55
N LYS A 159 22.47 -6.39 0.30
CA LYS A 159 23.88 -6.29 -0.13
C LYS A 159 24.38 -7.52 -0.90
N GLN A 160 23.86 -8.71 -0.62
CA GLN A 160 24.26 -9.93 -1.34
C GLN A 160 23.72 -9.96 -2.77
N PHE A 161 22.59 -9.29 -3.02
CA PHE A 161 21.95 -9.28 -4.32
C PHE A 161 22.30 -8.03 -5.14
N GLU A 162 22.97 -7.00 -4.58
CA GLU A 162 23.41 -5.75 -5.23
C GLU A 162 24.42 -5.91 -6.40
N GLN A 163 24.71 -7.13 -6.83
CA GLN A 163 25.51 -7.41 -8.04
C GLN A 163 24.70 -7.29 -9.33
#